data_AF-A0A6N8WXR5-F1
#
_entry.id   AF-A0A6N8WXR5-F1
#
_cell.length_a   1.000
_cell.length_b   1.000
_cell.length_c   1.000
_cell.angle_alpha   90.00
_cell.angle_beta   90.00
_cell.angle_gamma   90.00
#
_symmetry.space_group_name_H-M   'P 1'
#
loop_
_entity.id
_entity.type
_entity.pdbx_description
1 polymer ?
#
loop_
_entity_poly.entity_id
_entity_poly.type
_entity_poly.pdbx_seq_one_letter_code
_entity_poly.pdbx_strand_id
1 'polypeptide(L)'
;MTDSEPPKKGIASLAPSLLISMPQMVDPNFHQTVILLCEHGEDGAFGLVLNRRTETPAAEVVGMSPPVSGQSDLELWIGGPVSPERGWILLGDEPSEADSVRVCDGVFLSTSQTLLRRLLEAPPPPRTRLLTGYAGWGPGQLDAELSLSSWLNADIDLDIVFDTEPDRMWDAVIRRLGVDPALLQTGGTSVN
;
A
#
# COMPACT_ATOMS: atom_id res chain seq x y z
N MET A 1 15.89 13.22 42.08
CA MET A 1 15.67 14.27 41.07
C MET A 1 15.29 13.52 39.81
N THR A 2 13.99 13.29 39.65
CA THR A 2 13.42 12.50 38.56
C THR A 2 13.52 13.31 37.29
N ASP A 3 14.37 12.87 36.38
CA ASP A 3 14.46 13.34 35.00
C ASP A 3 13.09 13.08 34.36
N SER A 4 12.26 14.11 34.30
CA SER A 4 10.99 14.08 33.57
C SER A 4 11.31 14.59 32.19
N GLU A 5 11.60 13.67 31.28
CA GLU A 5 11.71 13.94 29.85
C GLU A 5 10.42 14.66 29.41
N PRO A 6 10.52 15.83 28.74
CA PRO A 6 9.33 16.55 28.30
C PRO A 6 8.52 15.68 27.33
N PRO A 7 7.17 15.77 27.33
CA PRO A 7 6.37 15.02 26.38
C PRO A 7 6.79 15.43 24.96
N LYS A 8 7.36 14.49 24.20
CA LYS A 8 7.63 14.66 22.78
C LYS A 8 6.31 15.05 22.11
N LYS A 9 6.33 16.15 21.39
CA LYS A 9 5.18 16.70 20.67
C LYS A 9 4.86 15.72 19.54
N GLY A 10 4.01 14.74 19.84
CA GLY A 10 3.73 13.63 18.92
C GLY A 10 3.29 14.14 17.55
N ILE A 11 3.93 13.61 16.51
CA ILE A 11 3.48 13.81 15.13
C ILE A 11 2.07 13.21 15.06
N ALA A 12 1.11 13.98 14.54
CA ALA A 12 -0.21 13.46 14.25
C ALA A 12 -0.06 12.41 13.15
N SER A 13 -0.33 11.15 13.49
CA SER A 13 -0.20 10.06 12.52
C SER A 13 -1.20 10.25 11.39
N LEU A 14 -0.74 9.99 10.17
CA LEU A 14 -1.60 9.93 8.98
C LEU A 14 -2.05 8.50 8.71
N ALA A 15 -1.52 7.51 9.44
CA ALA A 15 -1.93 6.13 9.28
C ALA A 15 -3.17 5.85 10.15
N PRO A 16 -4.11 5.02 9.68
CA PRO A 16 -4.16 4.41 8.35
C PRO A 16 -4.79 5.36 7.32
N SER A 17 -4.20 5.50 6.13
CA SER A 17 -4.74 6.34 5.04
C SER A 17 -4.26 5.89 3.65
N LEU A 18 -4.74 6.56 2.61
CA LEU A 18 -4.18 6.46 1.26
C LEU A 18 -3.24 7.63 0.98
N LEU A 19 -2.06 7.33 0.45
CA LEU A 19 -1.15 8.31 -0.15
C LEU A 19 -1.21 8.21 -1.66
N ILE A 20 -1.32 9.36 -2.32
CA ILE A 20 -1.46 9.45 -3.76
C ILE A 20 -0.34 10.32 -4.28
N SER A 21 0.48 9.76 -5.18
CA SER A 21 1.58 10.50 -5.78
C SER A 21 1.04 11.65 -6.62
N MET A 22 1.61 12.84 -6.49
CA MET A 22 1.30 13.93 -7.42
C MET A 22 1.80 13.63 -8.85
N PRO A 23 1.18 14.18 -9.90
CA PRO A 23 1.58 13.89 -11.29
C PRO A 23 3.02 14.27 -11.62
N GLN A 24 3.53 15.34 -10.98
CA GLN A 24 4.91 15.79 -11.14
C GLN A 24 5.94 14.88 -10.45
N MET A 25 5.52 13.83 -9.74
CA MET A 25 6.45 12.88 -9.13
C MET A 25 7.23 12.13 -10.21
N VAL A 26 8.54 12.33 -10.23
CA VAL A 26 9.46 11.77 -11.22
C VAL A 26 10.06 10.43 -10.82
N ASP A 27 9.88 10.00 -9.56
CA ASP A 27 10.38 8.70 -9.10
C ASP A 27 9.60 7.58 -9.81
N PRO A 28 10.26 6.72 -10.60
CA PRO A 28 9.59 5.65 -11.34
C PRO A 28 8.91 4.62 -10.42
N ASN A 29 9.38 4.46 -9.18
CA ASN A 29 8.77 3.54 -8.21
C ASN A 29 7.41 4.04 -7.72
N PHE A 30 7.20 5.36 -7.76
CA PHE A 30 6.07 6.02 -7.13
C PHE A 30 5.23 6.89 -8.06
N HIS A 31 5.62 7.08 -9.32
CA HIS A 31 4.82 7.77 -10.32
C HIS A 31 3.43 7.14 -10.47
N GLN A 32 2.38 7.96 -10.39
CA GLN A 32 0.97 7.54 -10.44
C GLN A 32 0.63 6.35 -9.52
N THR A 33 1.17 6.35 -8.29
CA THR A 33 0.88 5.30 -7.31
C THR A 33 -0.19 5.72 -6.32
N VAL A 34 -0.94 4.71 -5.87
CA VAL A 34 -1.81 4.77 -4.70
C VAL A 34 -1.23 3.82 -3.66
N ILE A 35 -0.92 4.33 -2.48
CA ILE A 35 -0.25 3.57 -1.41
C ILE A 35 -1.18 3.51 -0.21
N LEU A 36 -1.41 2.31 0.30
CA LEU A 36 -1.99 2.10 1.63
C LEU A 36 -0.93 2.40 2.69
N LEU A 37 -1.04 3.53 3.36
CA LEU A 37 -0.21 3.87 4.50
C LEU A 37 -0.72 3.12 5.74
N CYS A 38 0.07 2.18 6.23
CA CYS A 38 -0.30 1.30 7.33
C CYS A 38 0.27 1.79 8.67
N GLU A 39 1.47 2.38 8.65
CA GLU A 39 2.11 2.95 9.83
C GLU A 39 2.75 4.30 9.49
N HIS A 40 2.66 5.25 10.42
CA HIS A 40 3.33 6.54 10.33
C HIS A 40 3.60 7.09 11.75
N GLY A 41 4.86 7.34 12.08
CA GLY A 41 5.28 7.86 13.38
C GLY A 41 6.73 8.34 13.40
N GLU A 42 7.27 8.55 14.61
CA GLU A 42 8.63 9.10 14.79
C GLU A 42 9.73 8.21 14.18
N ASP A 43 9.54 6.89 14.18
CA ASP A 43 10.51 5.92 13.66
C ASP A 43 10.45 5.75 12.13
N GLY A 44 9.49 6.40 11.46
CA GLY A 44 9.29 6.35 10.02
C GLY A 44 7.87 6.00 9.61
N ALA A 45 7.72 5.55 8.38
CA ALA A 45 6.43 5.15 7.82
C ALA A 45 6.53 3.90 6.96
N PHE A 46 5.44 3.14 6.91
CA PHE A 46 5.31 1.90 6.16
C PHE A 46 4.00 1.87 5.38
N GLY A 47 4.07 1.50 4.11
CA GLY A 47 2.90 1.35 3.27
C GLY A 47 3.09 0.39 2.11
N LEU A 48 1.99 0.11 1.41
CA LEU A 48 1.92 -0.84 0.30
C LEU A 48 1.31 -0.19 -0.92
N VAL A 49 2.03 -0.22 -2.04
CA VAL A 49 1.51 0.23 -3.34
C VAL A 49 0.38 -0.70 -3.77
N LEU A 50 -0.81 -0.14 -3.99
CA LEU A 50 -2.05 -0.87 -4.25
C LEU A 50 -2.37 -1.03 -5.74
N ASN A 51 -1.67 -0.36 -6.64
CA ASN A 51 -2.03 -0.29 -8.06
C ASN A 51 -0.98 -0.84 -9.02
N ARG A 52 -0.07 -1.69 -8.53
CA ARG A 52 0.98 -2.33 -9.33
C ARG A 52 0.78 -3.84 -9.40
N ARG A 53 -0.26 -4.25 -10.14
CA ARG A 53 -0.51 -5.66 -10.46
C ARG A 53 0.50 -6.14 -11.50
N THR A 54 0.98 -7.36 -11.35
CA THR A 54 1.81 -8.03 -12.35
C THR A 54 0.98 -9.06 -13.12
N GLU A 55 1.47 -9.48 -14.29
CA GLU A 55 0.89 -10.61 -15.04
C GLU A 55 1.40 -11.97 -14.51
N THR A 56 2.11 -11.98 -13.37
CA THR A 56 2.75 -13.17 -12.84
C THR A 56 1.86 -13.87 -11.83
N PRO A 57 1.47 -15.13 -12.07
CA PRO A 57 0.75 -15.93 -11.08
C PRO A 57 1.60 -16.15 -9.84
N ALA A 58 1.02 -15.95 -8.66
CA ALA A 58 1.73 -16.09 -7.40
C ALA A 58 2.34 -17.49 -7.20
N ALA A 59 1.65 -18.53 -7.69
CA ALA A 59 2.10 -19.91 -7.58
C ALA A 59 3.41 -20.21 -8.35
N GLU A 60 3.78 -19.39 -9.34
CA GLU A 60 5.02 -19.56 -10.10
C GLU A 60 6.25 -18.98 -9.39
N VAL A 61 6.05 -17.96 -8.55
CA VAL A 61 7.13 -17.23 -7.89
C VAL A 61 7.32 -17.69 -6.45
N VAL A 62 6.24 -18.04 -5.78
CA VAL A 62 6.29 -18.43 -4.36
C VAL A 62 6.81 -19.87 -4.24
N GLY A 63 8.09 -19.99 -3.96
CA GLY A 63 8.71 -21.27 -3.62
C GLY A 63 8.30 -21.75 -2.22
N MET A 64 7.40 -22.73 -2.15
CA MET A 64 7.05 -23.41 -0.89
C MET A 64 7.61 -24.84 -0.85
N SER A 65 7.93 -25.31 0.35
CA SER A 65 8.27 -26.71 0.61
C SER A 65 7.33 -27.27 1.69
N PRO A 66 6.50 -28.30 1.38
CA PRO A 66 6.36 -28.96 0.08
C PRO A 66 5.74 -28.04 -0.98
N PRO A 67 5.92 -28.33 -2.28
CA PRO A 67 5.29 -27.57 -3.35
C PRO A 67 3.77 -27.46 -3.15
N VAL A 68 3.19 -26.36 -3.60
CA VAL A 68 1.73 -26.18 -3.65
C VAL A 68 1.18 -27.06 -4.77
N SER A 69 0.07 -27.75 -4.52
CA SER A 69 -0.52 -28.70 -5.46
C SER A 69 -1.89 -28.26 -6.00
N GLY A 70 -2.21 -26.97 -5.95
CA GLY A 70 -3.46 -26.40 -6.45
C GLY A 70 -3.26 -25.42 -7.61
N GLN A 71 -4.37 -24.96 -8.17
CA GLN A 71 -4.42 -23.85 -9.12
C GLN A 71 -5.20 -22.71 -8.45
N SER A 72 -4.56 -21.56 -8.35
CA SER A 72 -5.15 -20.34 -7.83
C SER A 72 -4.91 -19.22 -8.83
N ASP A 73 -5.93 -18.39 -9.04
CA ASP A 73 -5.87 -17.22 -9.90
C ASP A 73 -5.25 -16.01 -9.17
N LEU A 74 -4.59 -16.25 -8.03
CA LEU A 74 -3.93 -15.21 -7.24
C LEU A 74 -2.70 -14.69 -8.00
N GLU A 75 -2.73 -13.42 -8.37
CA GLU A 75 -1.60 -12.76 -9.00
C GLU A 75 -0.74 -12.02 -7.99
N LEU A 76 0.51 -11.82 -8.37
CA LEU A 76 1.47 -11.05 -7.60
C LEU A 76 1.31 -9.55 -7.88
N TRP A 77 1.44 -8.74 -6.84
CA TRP A 77 1.47 -7.29 -6.91
C TRP A 77 2.79 -6.78 -6.34
N ILE A 78 3.25 -5.63 -6.81
CA ILE A 78 4.44 -4.96 -6.28
C ILE A 78 3.97 -3.96 -5.23
N GLY A 79 4.22 -4.26 -3.96
CA GLY A 79 3.89 -3.41 -2.81
C GLY A 79 4.90 -2.28 -2.59
N GLY A 80 6.07 -2.34 -3.23
CA GLY A 80 7.05 -1.25 -3.26
C GLY A 80 8.49 -1.75 -3.46
N PRO A 81 9.46 -0.82 -3.49
CA PRO A 81 10.85 -1.16 -3.86
C PRO A 81 11.65 -1.82 -2.74
N VAL A 82 11.20 -1.75 -1.48
CA VAL A 82 11.95 -2.25 -0.33
C VAL A 82 11.60 -3.72 -0.06
N SER A 83 12.63 -4.54 0.17
CA SER A 83 12.50 -5.99 0.46
C SER A 83 11.58 -6.74 -0.50
N PRO A 84 11.90 -6.80 -1.80
CA PRO A 84 11.08 -7.47 -2.82
C PRO A 84 10.89 -8.98 -2.58
N GLU A 85 11.63 -9.58 -1.66
CA GLU A 85 11.46 -10.95 -1.17
C GLU A 85 10.35 -11.11 -0.12
N ARG A 86 9.90 -10.00 0.48
CA ARG A 86 8.93 -10.01 1.58
C ARG A 86 7.51 -9.96 1.03
N GLY A 87 6.77 -11.05 1.23
CA GLY A 87 5.36 -11.16 0.85
C GLY A 87 4.42 -10.59 1.91
N TRP A 88 3.34 -9.96 1.43
CA TRP A 88 2.25 -9.39 2.21
C TRP A 88 0.93 -9.87 1.65
N ILE A 89 0.04 -10.32 2.52
CA ILE A 89 -1.32 -10.74 2.16
C ILE A 89 -2.25 -9.64 2.66
N LEU A 90 -2.89 -8.94 1.73
CA LEU A 90 -3.91 -7.93 2.02
C LEU A 90 -5.29 -8.56 1.87
N LEU A 91 -6.14 -8.38 2.89
CA LEU A 91 -7.46 -8.99 2.98
C LEU A 91 -8.53 -7.95 3.32
N GLY A 92 -9.73 -8.11 2.75
CA GLY A 92 -10.92 -7.35 3.13
C GLY A 92 -11.57 -7.81 4.43
N ASP A 93 -11.32 -9.05 4.84
CA ASP A 93 -11.92 -9.69 6.00
C ASP A 93 -10.86 -10.36 6.88
N GLU A 94 -11.15 -10.46 8.19
CA GLU A 94 -10.24 -11.09 9.13
C GLU A 94 -10.12 -12.60 8.84
N PRO A 95 -8.90 -13.14 8.67
CA PRO A 95 -8.71 -14.57 8.44
C PRO A 95 -8.99 -15.35 9.74
N SER A 96 -9.86 -16.36 9.67
CA SER A 96 -10.30 -17.12 10.85
C SER A 96 -9.22 -18.01 11.49
N GLU A 97 -8.17 -18.35 10.76
CA GLU A 97 -7.18 -19.38 11.17
C GLU A 97 -5.73 -18.97 10.83
N ALA A 98 -5.45 -17.67 10.81
CA ALA A 98 -4.11 -17.17 10.53
C ALA A 98 -3.83 -15.85 11.25
N ASP A 99 -2.57 -15.63 11.60
CA ASP A 99 -2.14 -14.36 12.18
C ASP A 99 -2.34 -13.23 11.17
N SER A 100 -3.01 -12.16 11.61
CA SER A 100 -3.17 -10.94 10.84
C SER A 100 -3.18 -9.72 11.75
N VAL A 101 -2.85 -8.57 11.18
CA VAL A 101 -2.94 -7.26 11.81
C VAL A 101 -4.05 -6.49 11.12
N ARG A 102 -5.00 -5.99 11.89
CA ARG A 102 -6.02 -5.08 11.38
C ARG A 102 -5.40 -3.70 11.18
N VAL A 103 -5.36 -3.23 9.93
CA VAL A 103 -4.92 -1.87 9.60
C VAL A 103 -6.05 -0.88 9.87
N CYS A 104 -7.24 -1.20 9.37
CA CYS A 104 -8.49 -0.50 9.67
C CYS A 104 -9.70 -1.43 9.45
N ASP A 105 -10.90 -0.89 9.60
CA ASP A 105 -12.14 -1.62 9.35
C ASP A 105 -12.20 -2.09 7.88
N GLY A 106 -12.20 -3.42 7.68
CA GLY A 106 -12.24 -4.02 6.34
C GLY A 106 -10.87 -4.08 5.64
N VAL A 107 -9.76 -3.85 6.35
CA VAL A 107 -8.41 -4.00 5.81
C VAL A 107 -7.50 -4.70 6.81
N PHE A 108 -7.03 -5.88 6.43
CA PHE A 108 -6.14 -6.72 7.23
C PHE A 108 -4.87 -7.06 6.47
N LEU A 109 -3.75 -7.14 7.18
CA LEU A 109 -2.46 -7.56 6.65
C LEU A 109 -1.98 -8.82 7.35
N SER A 110 -1.50 -9.78 6.56
CA SER A 110 -0.91 -11.00 7.07
C SER A 110 0.41 -11.31 6.35
N THR A 111 1.32 -11.96 7.07
CA THR A 111 2.55 -12.56 6.53
C THR A 111 2.59 -14.07 6.82
N SER A 112 1.44 -14.66 7.17
CA SER A 112 1.32 -16.07 7.54
C SER A 112 1.59 -16.99 6.35
N GLN A 113 2.59 -17.86 6.49
CA GLN A 113 2.89 -18.88 5.49
C GLN A 113 1.75 -19.90 5.33
N THR A 114 1.04 -20.21 6.42
CA THR A 114 -0.11 -21.11 6.39
C THR A 114 -1.24 -20.52 5.55
N LEU A 115 -1.51 -19.23 5.72
CA LEU A 115 -2.50 -18.53 4.91
C LEU A 115 -2.07 -18.46 3.44
N LEU A 116 -0.81 -18.08 3.18
CA LEU A 116 -0.24 -18.03 1.83
C LEU A 116 -0.44 -19.36 1.11
N ARG A 117 -0.08 -20.48 1.76
CA ARG A 117 -0.26 -21.82 1.19
C ARG A 117 -1.71 -22.07 0.77
N ARG A 118 -2.66 -21.76 1.65
CA ARG A 118 -4.10 -21.95 1.36
C ARG A 118 -4.57 -21.13 0.16
N LEU A 119 -4.13 -19.88 0.06
CA LEU A 119 -4.48 -18.98 -1.04
C LEU A 119 -3.85 -19.40 -2.38
N LEU A 120 -2.75 -20.16 -2.33
CA LEU A 120 -2.11 -20.72 -3.52
C LEU A 120 -2.73 -22.07 -3.93
N GLU A 121 -3.31 -22.81 -2.99
CA GLU A 121 -3.89 -24.13 -3.24
C GLU A 121 -5.39 -24.10 -3.59
N ALA A 122 -6.10 -23.03 -3.24
CA ALA A 122 -7.53 -22.86 -3.48
C ALA A 122 -7.85 -21.43 -3.97
N PRO A 123 -9.00 -21.22 -4.64
CA PRO A 123 -9.44 -19.88 -5.02
C PRO A 123 -9.46 -18.95 -3.81
N PRO A 124 -8.80 -17.77 -3.90
CA PRO A 124 -8.75 -16.85 -2.78
C PRO A 124 -10.15 -16.28 -2.49
N PRO A 125 -10.45 -15.92 -1.23
CA PRO A 125 -11.66 -15.16 -0.92
C PRO A 125 -11.72 -13.85 -1.71
N PRO A 126 -12.91 -13.26 -1.89
CA PRO A 126 -13.02 -11.89 -2.40
C PRO A 126 -12.11 -10.94 -1.63
N ARG A 127 -11.66 -9.86 -2.27
CA ARG A 127 -10.82 -8.82 -1.64
C ARG A 127 -9.51 -9.37 -1.03
N THR A 128 -8.87 -10.29 -1.75
CA THR A 128 -7.54 -10.82 -1.39
C THR A 128 -6.50 -10.37 -2.39
N ARG A 129 -5.35 -9.88 -1.92
CA ARG A 129 -4.19 -9.55 -2.76
C ARG A 129 -2.91 -10.08 -2.15
N LEU A 130 -2.02 -10.59 -2.99
CA LEU A 130 -0.66 -10.94 -2.61
C LEU A 130 0.29 -9.87 -3.17
N LEU A 131 0.98 -9.17 -2.29
CA LEU A 131 1.94 -8.15 -2.64
C LEU A 131 3.34 -8.60 -2.23
N THR A 132 4.36 -8.14 -2.95
CA THR A 132 5.76 -8.31 -2.57
C THR A 132 6.49 -6.98 -2.48
N GLY A 133 7.37 -6.87 -1.50
CA GLY A 133 8.00 -5.62 -1.15
C GLY A 133 7.03 -4.62 -0.53
N TYR A 134 7.57 -3.48 -0.13
CA TYR A 134 6.83 -2.39 0.49
C TYR A 134 7.44 -1.02 0.20
N ALA A 135 6.66 0.03 0.44
CA ALA A 135 7.12 1.40 0.47
C ALA A 135 7.47 1.76 1.92
N GLY A 136 8.70 2.21 2.13
CA GLY A 136 9.20 2.57 3.45
C GLY A 136 9.78 3.98 3.43
N TRP A 137 9.49 4.73 4.48
CA TRP A 137 10.06 6.06 4.72
C TRP A 137 10.85 6.03 6.01
N GLY A 138 12.05 6.63 5.98
CA GLY A 138 12.82 6.87 7.20
C GLY A 138 12.15 7.90 8.12
N PRO A 139 12.67 8.06 9.35
CA PRO A 139 12.19 9.07 10.31
C PRO A 139 12.06 10.47 9.68
N GLY A 140 10.84 11.03 9.71
CA GLY A 140 10.53 12.37 9.20
C GLY A 140 10.59 12.53 7.66
N GLN A 141 10.91 11.48 6.91
CA GLN A 141 11.01 11.56 5.45
C GLN A 141 9.64 11.78 4.81
N LEU A 142 8.61 11.05 5.25
CA LEU A 142 7.25 11.21 4.74
C LEU A 142 6.72 12.63 5.00
N ASP A 143 6.94 13.18 6.20
CA ASP A 143 6.55 14.56 6.54
C ASP A 143 7.24 15.59 5.65
N ALA A 144 8.52 15.39 5.34
CA ALA A 144 9.26 16.25 4.43
C ALA A 144 8.70 16.18 3.01
N GLU A 145 8.37 14.99 2.51
CA GLU A 145 7.78 14.79 1.19
C GLU A 145 6.36 15.37 1.10
N LEU A 146 5.55 15.25 2.15
CA LEU A 146 4.24 15.90 2.27
C LEU A 146 4.36 17.42 2.26
N SER A 147 5.35 17.97 2.97
CA SER A 147 5.63 19.41 3.00
C SER A 147 6.04 19.95 1.63
N LEU A 148 6.67 19.12 0.80
CA LEU A 148 7.01 19.42 -0.59
C LEU A 148 5.85 19.18 -1.57
N SER A 149 4.66 18.82 -1.07
CA SER A 149 3.50 18.47 -1.90
C SER A 149 3.82 17.36 -2.90
N SER A 150 4.62 16.37 -2.50
CA SER A 150 4.88 15.17 -3.31
C SER A 150 3.72 14.18 -3.24
N TRP A 151 3.00 14.18 -2.12
CA TRP A 151 1.89 13.26 -1.83
C TRP A 151 0.62 14.03 -1.47
N LEU A 152 -0.51 13.51 -1.93
CA LEU A 152 -1.82 13.82 -1.40
C LEU A 152 -2.23 12.74 -0.41
N ASN A 153 -3.00 13.11 0.60
CA ASN A 153 -3.57 12.21 1.59
C ASN A 153 -5.09 12.09 1.39
N ALA A 154 -5.61 10.87 1.50
CA ALA A 154 -7.04 10.58 1.43
C ALA A 154 -7.43 9.51 2.45
N ASP A 155 -8.71 9.52 2.86
CA ASP A 155 -9.26 8.44 3.68
C ASP A 155 -9.25 7.10 2.92
N ILE A 156 -9.19 6.01 3.67
CA ILE A 156 -9.28 4.67 3.10
C ILE A 156 -10.70 4.41 2.60
N ASP A 157 -10.77 3.94 1.37
CA ASP A 157 -12.01 3.55 0.71
C ASP A 157 -11.86 2.11 0.18
N LEU A 158 -12.68 1.19 0.69
CA LEU A 158 -12.56 -0.23 0.37
C LEU A 158 -12.80 -0.52 -1.11
N ASP A 159 -13.61 0.28 -1.80
CA ASP A 159 -13.86 0.12 -3.22
C ASP A 159 -12.62 0.52 -4.03
N ILE A 160 -11.85 1.51 -3.57
CA ILE A 160 -10.53 1.82 -4.14
C ILE A 160 -9.56 0.68 -3.87
N VAL A 161 -9.49 0.23 -2.61
CA VAL A 161 -8.49 -0.75 -2.17
C VAL A 161 -8.69 -2.09 -2.84
N PHE A 162 -9.92 -2.55 -3.08
CA PHE A 162 -10.18 -3.90 -3.56
C PHE A 162 -10.89 -3.98 -4.91
N ASP A 163 -11.85 -3.09 -5.18
CA ASP A 163 -12.79 -3.25 -6.29
C ASP A 163 -12.46 -2.37 -7.52
N THR A 164 -11.46 -1.50 -7.42
CA THR A 164 -11.02 -0.62 -8.52
C THR A 164 -9.88 -1.25 -9.32
N GLU A 165 -9.98 -1.17 -10.65
CA GLU A 165 -8.92 -1.62 -11.56
C GLU A 165 -7.60 -0.86 -11.29
N PRO A 166 -6.43 -1.55 -11.27
CA PRO A 166 -5.14 -0.94 -10.92
C PRO A 166 -4.85 0.34 -11.70
N ASP A 167 -4.99 0.30 -13.02
CA ASP A 167 -4.65 1.40 -13.91
C ASP A 167 -5.57 2.62 -13.72
N ARG A 168 -6.77 2.41 -13.15
CA ARG A 168 -7.75 3.47 -12.89
C ARG A 168 -7.72 3.98 -11.46
N MET A 169 -7.02 3.28 -10.56
CA MET A 169 -7.05 3.56 -9.13
C MET A 169 -6.56 4.98 -8.82
N TRP A 170 -5.46 5.40 -9.43
CA TRP A 170 -4.89 6.73 -9.21
C TRP A 170 -5.87 7.84 -9.64
N ASP A 171 -6.41 7.75 -10.86
CA ASP A 171 -7.38 8.72 -11.36
C ASP A 171 -8.68 8.74 -10.52
N ALA A 172 -9.14 7.57 -10.07
CA ALA A 172 -10.34 7.44 -9.27
C ALA A 172 -10.20 8.18 -7.92
N VAL A 173 -9.06 8.03 -7.24
CA VAL A 173 -8.82 8.69 -5.94
C VAL A 173 -8.67 10.20 -6.12
N ILE A 174 -7.90 10.67 -7.12
CA ILE A 174 -7.74 12.11 -7.39
C ILE A 174 -9.09 12.79 -7.61
N ARG A 175 -9.97 12.18 -8.43
CA ARG A 175 -11.32 12.70 -8.67
C ARG A 175 -12.17 12.73 -7.40
N ARG A 176 -12.04 11.72 -6.53
CA ARG A 176 -12.76 11.67 -5.24
C ARG A 176 -12.31 12.75 -4.27
N LEU A 177 -11.05 13.18 -4.34
CA LEU A 177 -10.56 14.34 -3.59
C LEU A 177 -11.12 15.69 -4.10
N GLY A 178 -11.97 15.68 -5.14
CA GLY A 178 -12.50 16.90 -5.75
C GLY A 178 -11.46 17.65 -6.58
N VAL A 179 -10.33 17.01 -6.88
CA VAL A 179 -9.26 17.55 -7.71
C VAL A 179 -9.42 16.99 -9.11
N ASP A 180 -9.45 17.85 -10.13
CA ASP A 180 -9.39 17.39 -11.51
C ASP A 180 -7.95 16.97 -11.83
N PRO A 181 -7.68 15.70 -12.22
CA PRO A 181 -6.34 15.27 -12.62
C PRO A 181 -5.72 16.16 -13.68
N ALA A 182 -6.53 16.74 -14.58
CA ALA A 182 -6.05 17.63 -15.63
C ALA A 182 -5.49 18.96 -15.08
N LEU A 183 -6.01 19.44 -13.95
CA LEU A 183 -5.51 20.66 -13.28
C LEU A 183 -4.18 20.42 -12.55
N LEU A 184 -3.90 19.18 -12.13
CA LEU A 184 -2.62 18.82 -11.53
C LEU A 184 -1.50 18.66 -12.58
N GLN A 185 -1.86 18.43 -13.85
CA GLN A 185 -0.89 18.32 -14.95
C GLN A 185 -0.38 19.68 -15.46
N THR A 186 -1.04 20.79 -15.13
CA THR A 186 -0.78 22.11 -15.75
C THR A 186 0.19 23.04 -14.99
N GLY A 187 0.88 22.54 -13.96
CA GLY A 187 1.88 23.33 -13.20
C GLY A 187 3.14 23.75 -13.97
N GLY A 188 3.28 23.36 -15.25
CA GLY A 188 4.38 23.72 -16.13
C GLY A 188 3.92 24.52 -17.34
N THR A 189 3.38 25.72 -17.14
CA THR A 189 3.30 26.70 -18.24
C THR A 189 4.18 27.88 -17.87
N SER A 190 5.40 27.88 -18.41
CA SER A 190 6.29 29.04 -18.43
C SER A 190 5.51 30.27 -18.86
N VAL A 191 5.45 31.28 -17.99
CA VAL A 191 5.15 32.64 -18.40
C VAL A 191 6.45 33.31 -18.82
N ASN A 192 6.39 33.82 -20.05
CA ASN A 192 7.44 34.40 -20.87
C ASN A 192 8.18 35.58 -20.25
#